data_AF-A0A1J5P771-F1
#
_entry.id   AF-A0A1J5P771-F1
#
_cell.length_a   1.000
_cell.length_b   1.000
_cell.length_c   1.000
_cell.angle_alpha   90.00
_cell.angle_beta   90.00
_cell.angle_gamma   90.00
#
_symmetry.space_group_name_H-M   'P 1'
#
loop_
_entity.id
_entity.type
_entity.pdbx_description
1 polymer ?
#
loop_
_entity_poly.entity_id
_entity_poly.type
_entity_poly.pdbx_seq_one_letter_code
_entity_poly.pdbx_strand_id
1 'polypeptide(L)'
;MISRYVVRNDGTYRGREVGEVLVQKGDIGYVSSVGTFLQQYYIYAVDFVATGCLVGMKGRELMSLDNLPPELISQLGADKLARLRGFVPGDDRAGANSAAERIRHA
;
A
#
# COMPACT_ATOMS: atom_id res chain seq x y z
N MET A 1 0.81 3.76 -6.08
CA MET A 1 -0.25 4.14 -5.12
C MET A 1 0.25 3.91 -3.70
N ILE A 2 -0.14 4.77 -2.76
CA ILE A 2 0.11 4.62 -1.31
C ILE A 2 -1.20 4.32 -0.60
N SER A 3 -1.21 3.34 0.31
CA SER A 3 -2.35 3.09 1.18
C SER A 3 -2.46 4.14 2.28
N ARG A 4 -3.65 4.74 2.45
CA ARG A 4 -3.92 5.70 3.52
C ARG A 4 -4.41 5.07 4.82
N TYR A 5 -4.85 3.81 4.77
CA TYR A 5 -5.42 3.09 5.90
C TYR A 5 -4.79 1.71 6.06
N VAL A 6 -4.93 1.15 7.26
CA VAL A 6 -4.61 -0.26 7.49
C VAL A 6 -5.77 -1.09 6.94
N VAL A 7 -5.48 -2.08 6.10
CA VAL A 7 -6.48 -3.03 5.60
C VAL A 7 -6.31 -4.35 6.34
N ARG A 8 -7.44 -4.85 6.86
CA ARG A 8 -7.53 -6.16 7.50
C ARG A 8 -8.41 -7.07 6.67
N ASN A 9 -8.10 -8.35 6.69
CA ASN A 9 -8.91 -9.36 6.04
C ASN A 9 -10.30 -9.43 6.70
N ASP A 10 -11.35 -9.18 5.94
CA ASP A 10 -12.74 -9.29 6.38
C ASP A 10 -13.32 -10.71 6.18
N GLY A 11 -12.50 -11.64 5.69
CA GLY A 11 -12.89 -13.02 5.37
C GLY A 11 -12.98 -13.30 3.88
N THR A 12 -12.78 -12.29 3.02
CA THR A 12 -12.78 -12.47 1.55
C THR A 12 -11.40 -12.81 0.99
N TYR A 13 -10.31 -12.51 1.72
CA TYR A 13 -8.95 -12.80 1.31
C TYR A 13 -8.56 -14.25 1.68
N ARG A 14 -8.17 -15.03 0.67
CA ARG A 14 -7.83 -16.45 0.84
C ARG A 14 -6.46 -16.64 1.48
N GLY A 15 -6.33 -17.68 2.31
CA GLY A 15 -5.03 -18.08 2.89
C GLY A 15 -4.51 -17.18 4.00
N ARG A 16 -5.33 -16.24 4.50
CA ARG A 16 -5.05 -15.36 5.63
C ARG A 16 -6.18 -15.45 6.64
N GLU A 17 -5.89 -15.27 7.92
CA GLU A 17 -6.93 -15.31 8.95
C GLU A 17 -7.81 -14.06 8.90
N VAL A 18 -9.05 -14.17 9.39
CA VAL A 18 -9.94 -13.01 9.52
C VAL A 18 -9.35 -12.06 10.56
N GLY A 19 -9.28 -10.77 10.23
CA GLY A 19 -8.67 -9.73 11.05
C GLY A 19 -7.16 -9.57 10.87
N GLU A 20 -6.49 -10.46 10.14
CA GLU A 20 -5.07 -10.34 9.81
C GLU A 20 -4.82 -9.07 8.97
N VAL A 21 -3.73 -8.37 9.27
CA VAL A 21 -3.36 -7.14 8.55
C VAL A 21 -2.73 -7.52 7.21
N LEU A 22 -3.38 -7.13 6.11
CA LEU A 22 -2.90 -7.38 4.74
C LEU A 22 -2.01 -6.24 4.24
N VAL A 23 -2.34 -5.01 4.64
CA VAL A 23 -1.71 -3.76 4.18
C VAL A 23 -1.61 -2.80 5.34
N GLN A 24 -0.43 -2.21 5.54
CA GLN A 24 -0.19 -1.13 6.49
C GLN A 24 -0.43 0.24 5.85
N LYS A 25 -0.72 1.23 6.70
CA LYS A 25 -0.76 2.62 6.25
C LYS A 25 0.63 3.03 5.77
N GLY A 26 0.70 3.60 4.57
CA GLY A 26 1.95 3.99 3.93
C GLY A 26 2.52 2.95 2.97
N ASP A 27 1.95 1.75 2.92
CA ASP A 27 2.40 0.72 1.98
C ASP A 27 2.20 1.17 0.55
N ILE A 28 3.17 0.81 -0.29
CA ILE A 28 3.24 1.20 -1.69
C ILE A 28 2.87 -0.02 -2.53
N GLY A 29 1.97 0.20 -3.47
CA GLY A 29 1.58 -0.79 -4.45
C GLY A 29 1.25 -0.17 -5.80
N TYR A 30 1.04 -1.00 -6.81
CA TYR A 30 0.65 -0.55 -8.14
C TYR A 30 -0.75 -1.08 -8.48
N VAL A 31 -1.51 -0.32 -9.27
CA VAL A 31 -2.85 -0.73 -9.68
C VAL A 31 -2.70 -1.74 -10.82
N SER A 32 -3.15 -2.97 -10.63
CA SER A 32 -3.13 -4.02 -11.65
C SER A 32 -4.39 -4.02 -12.50
N SER A 33 -5.53 -3.63 -11.93
CA SER A 33 -6.80 -3.50 -12.64
C SER A 33 -7.78 -2.56 -11.92
N VAL A 34 -8.77 -2.08 -12.66
CA VAL A 34 -9.87 -1.26 -12.13
C VAL A 34 -11.19 -1.93 -12.48
N GLY A 35 -11.96 -2.25 -11.44
CA GLY A 35 -13.30 -2.82 -11.56
C GLY A 35 -14.36 -1.90 -10.98
N THR A 36 -15.61 -2.37 -11.04
CA THR A 36 -16.73 -1.71 -10.34
C THR A 36 -17.40 -2.70 -9.38
N PHE A 37 -17.89 -2.19 -8.25
CA PHE A 37 -18.73 -2.92 -7.31
C PHE A 37 -20.12 -2.28 -7.27
N LEU A 38 -21.16 -3.10 -7.49
CA LEU A 38 -22.56 -2.67 -7.59
C LEU A 38 -22.79 -1.52 -8.59
N GLN A 39 -21.90 -1.35 -9.57
CA GLN A 39 -21.86 -0.22 -10.51
C GLN A 39 -21.77 1.19 -9.85
N GLN A 40 -21.63 1.26 -8.53
CA GLN A 40 -21.59 2.50 -7.75
C GLN A 40 -20.18 2.86 -7.29
N TYR A 41 -19.31 1.86 -7.13
CA TYR A 41 -17.98 2.07 -6.59
C TYR A 41 -16.92 1.60 -7.57
N TYR A 42 -15.95 2.47 -7.87
CA TYR A 42 -14.70 2.04 -8.50
C TYR A 42 -13.83 1.34 -7.45
N ILE A 43 -13.39 0.13 -7.79
CA ILE A 43 -12.50 -0.68 -6.96
C ILE A 43 -11.19 -0.86 -7.72
N TYR A 44 -10.09 -0.43 -7.10
CA TYR A 44 -8.74 -0.54 -7.62
C TYR A 44 -8.11 -1.79 -7.04
N ALA A 45 -7.77 -2.76 -7.88
CA ALA A 45 -6.96 -3.90 -7.46
C ALA A 45 -5.51 -3.44 -7.38
N VAL A 46 -4.96 -3.39 -6.16
CA VAL A 46 -3.61 -2.91 -5.88
C VAL A 46 -2.76 -4.08 -5.42
N ASP A 47 -1.66 -4.32 -6.12
CA ASP A 47 -0.64 -5.27 -5.72
C ASP A 47 0.42 -4.58 -4.84
N PHE A 48 0.48 -4.99 -3.58
CA PHE A 48 1.43 -4.51 -2.58
C PHE A 48 2.68 -5.38 -2.56
N VAL A 49 3.72 -4.92 -3.25
CA VAL A 49 4.96 -5.68 -3.49
C VAL A 49 5.63 -6.16 -2.20
N ALA A 50 5.62 -5.34 -1.14
CA ALA A 50 6.25 -5.70 0.13
C ALA A 50 5.58 -6.89 0.84
N THR A 51 4.25 -7.04 0.70
CA THR A 51 3.48 -8.10 1.35
C THR A 51 3.03 -9.21 0.39
N GLY A 52 3.20 -9.01 -0.92
CA GLY A 52 2.68 -9.87 -1.97
C GLY A 52 1.15 -9.96 -1.97
N CYS A 53 0.46 -8.97 -1.39
CA CYS A 53 -0.99 -9.00 -1.24
C CYS A 53 -1.68 -8.20 -2.34
N LEU A 54 -2.63 -8.84 -3.05
CA LEU A 54 -3.49 -8.19 -4.03
C LEU A 54 -4.82 -7.80 -3.40
N VAL A 55 -5.04 -6.51 -3.16
CA VAL A 55 -6.19 -6.02 -2.40
C VAL A 55 -7.01 -5.04 -3.23
N GLY A 56 -8.34 -5.23 -3.25
CA GLY A 56 -9.28 -4.27 -3.83
C GLY A 56 -9.54 -3.11 -2.86
N MET A 57 -9.25 -1.88 -3.29
CA MET A 57 -9.40 -0.68 -2.47
C MET A 57 -10.23 0.39 -3.19
N LYS A 58 -10.93 1.23 -2.42
CA LYS A 58 -11.64 2.39 -2.96
C LYS A 58 -10.64 3.52 -3.28
N GLY A 59 -11.07 4.49 -4.09
CA GLY A 59 -10.23 5.64 -4.46
C GLY A 59 -9.90 6.56 -3.27
N ARG A 60 -10.90 6.90 -2.44
CA ARG A 60 -10.61 7.26 -1.03
C ARG A 60 -9.98 6.02 -0.41
N GLU A 61 -8.97 6.02 0.42
CA GLU A 61 -8.15 4.83 0.80
C GLU A 61 -6.82 4.79 0.04
N LEU A 62 -6.77 5.27 -1.20
CA LEU A 62 -5.52 5.34 -1.97
C LEU A 62 -5.03 6.77 -2.16
N MET A 63 -3.72 6.93 -2.33
CA MET A 63 -3.09 8.19 -2.72
C MET A 63 -2.16 7.95 -3.91
N SER A 64 -2.29 8.76 -4.95
CA SER A 64 -1.35 8.72 -6.07
C SER A 64 -0.01 9.35 -5.69
N LEU A 65 1.07 8.78 -6.21
CA LEU A 65 2.42 9.34 -6.07
C LEU A 65 2.61 10.62 -6.90
N ASP A 66 1.81 10.79 -7.96
CA ASP A 66 1.85 11.96 -8.82
C ASP A 66 1.19 13.18 -8.19
N ASN A 67 0.26 12.95 -7.25
CA ASN A 67 -0.54 13.99 -6.62
C ASN A 67 -0.47 13.90 -5.09
N LEU A 68 0.74 13.98 -4.56
CA LEU A 68 0.97 14.02 -3.11
C LEU A 68 0.62 15.40 -2.56
N PRO A 69 -0.04 15.49 -1.38
CA PRO A 69 -0.30 16.77 -0.73
C PRO A 69 0.99 17.54 -0.47
N PRO A 70 1.02 18.88 -0.62
CA PRO A 70 2.20 19.70 -0.34
C PRO A 70 2.76 19.50 1.07
N GLU A 71 1.86 19.33 2.05
CA GLU A 71 2.17 19.00 3.46
C GLU A 71 2.97 17.69 3.60
N LEU A 72 2.68 16.70 2.76
CA LEU A 72 3.37 15.42 2.81
C LEU A 72 4.71 15.50 2.07
N ILE A 73 4.79 16.31 1.01
CA ILE A 73 6.04 16.59 0.28
C ILE A 73 7.04 17.30 1.19
N SER A 74 6.60 18.22 2.04
CA SER A 74 7.48 18.90 3.00
C SER A 74 7.98 17.97 4.12
N GLN A 75 7.15 17.01 4.54
CA GLN A 75 7.51 16.00 5.55
C GLN A 75 8.36 14.84 4.99
N LEU A 76 8.10 14.44 3.74
CA LEU A 76 8.88 13.47 2.99
C LEU A 76 10.04 14.22 2.32
N GLY A 77 11.13 14.46 3.06
CA GLY A 77 12.33 15.12 2.51
C GLY A 77 12.74 14.57 1.12
N ALA A 78 13.40 15.42 0.33
CA ALA A 78 13.61 15.23 -1.11
C ALA A 78 14.08 13.82 -1.52
N ASP A 79 15.00 13.22 -0.75
CA ASP A 79 15.52 11.87 -0.98
C ASP A 79 14.45 10.78 -0.92
N LYS A 80 13.51 10.88 0.03
CA LYS A 80 12.46 9.89 0.22
C LYS A 80 11.40 10.01 -0.87
N LEU A 81 11.07 11.24 -1.28
CA LEU A 81 10.20 11.49 -2.42
C LEU A 81 10.81 11.00 -3.74
N ALA A 82 12.12 11.21 -3.95
CA ALA A 82 12.83 10.73 -5.13
C ALA A 82 12.80 9.19 -5.21
N ARG A 83 13.00 8.49 -4.08
CA ARG A 83 12.85 7.03 -4.00
C ARG A 83 11.43 6.56 -4.32
N LEU A 84 10.43 7.26 -3.82
CA LEU A 84 9.02 6.95 -4.09
C LEU A 84 8.67 7.13 -5.57
N ARG A 85 9.13 8.23 -6.19
CA ARG A 85 8.90 8.52 -7.61
C ARG A 85 9.71 7.64 -8.56
N GLY A 86 10.89 7.20 -8.13
CA GLY A 86 11.75 6.28 -8.86
C GLY A 86 11.39 4.80 -8.70
N PHE A 87 10.31 4.48 -7.97
CA PHE A 87 9.88 3.10 -7.77
C PHE A 87 9.42 2.48 -9.09
N VAL A 88 10.11 1.42 -9.51
CA VAL A 88 9.75 0.62 -10.68
C VAL A 88 9.12 -0.69 -10.20
N PRO A 89 8.00 -1.16 -10.80
CA PRO A 89 7.45 -2.48 -10.49
C PRO A 89 8.53 -3.57 -10.65
N GLY A 90 8.79 -4.34 -9.59
CA GLY A 90 9.85 -5.35 -9.54
C GLY A 90 11.17 -4.89 -8.90
N ASP A 91 11.25 -3.68 -8.32
CA ASP A 91 12.40 -3.25 -7.52
C ASP A 91 12.28 -3.77 -6.07
N ASP A 92 12.97 -4.87 -5.77
CA ASP A 92 12.96 -5.55 -4.46
C ASP A 92 13.55 -4.72 -3.29
N ARG A 93 14.05 -3.51 -3.57
CA ARG A 93 14.69 -2.62 -2.58
C ARG A 93 13.74 -2.00 -1.57
N ALA A 94 12.42 -2.13 -1.74
CA ALA A 94 11.42 -1.57 -0.84
C ALA A 94 11.12 -2.44 0.41
N GLY A 95 11.62 -3.69 0.46
CA GLY A 95 11.25 -4.68 1.49
C GLY A 95 11.94 -4.56 2.86
N ALA A 96 12.83 -3.59 3.07
CA ALA A 96 13.62 -3.49 4.29
C ALA A 96 13.10 -2.41 5.26
N ASN A 97 11.89 -2.56 5.80
CA ASN A 97 11.57 -2.05 7.13
C ASN A 97 10.19 -2.50 7.64
N SER A 98 10.18 -3.32 8.70
CA SER A 98 9.28 -3.21 9.88
C SER A 98 8.94 -4.52 10.61
N ALA A 99 9.40 -5.70 10.16
CA ALA A 99 9.23 -6.94 10.93
C ALA A 99 10.45 -7.32 11.79
N ALA A 100 11.66 -6.92 11.41
CA ALA A 100 12.91 -7.40 12.03
C ALA A 100 13.38 -6.61 13.28
N GLU A 101 12.72 -5.51 13.64
CA GLU A 101 13.25 -4.58 14.66
C GLU A 101 12.53 -4.66 16.02
N ARG A 102 11.53 -5.52 16.17
CA ARG A 102 10.76 -5.68 17.43
C ARG A 102 11.24 -6.81 18.34
N ILE A 103 12.29 -7.56 17.97
CA ILE A 103 12.76 -8.72 18.75
C ILE A 103 14.06 -8.42 19.54
N ARG A 104 14.64 -7.21 19.46
CA ARG A 104 15.90 -6.89 20.16
C ARG A 104 15.78 -6.33 21.58
N HIS A 105 14.58 -6.34 22.17
CA HIS A 105 14.39 -6.02 23.60
C HIS A 105 13.35 -6.96 24.23
N ALA A 106 13.78 -8.17 24.56
CA ALA A 106 13.18 -9.05 25.56
C ALA A 106 14.30 -9.91 26.18
#